data_AF-A0A355GBZ1-F1
#
_entry.id   AF-A0A355GBZ1-F1
#
_cell.length_a   1.000
_cell.length_b   1.000
_cell.length_c   1.000
_cell.angle_alpha   90.00
_cell.angle_beta   90.00
_cell.angle_gamma   90.00
#
_symmetry.space_group_name_H-M   'P 1'
#
loop_
_entity.id
_entity.type
_entity.pdbx_description
1 polymer ?
#
loop_
_entity_poly.entity_id
_entity_poly.type
_entity_poly.pdbx_seq_one_letter_code
_entity_poly.pdbx_strand_id
1 'polypeptide(L)'
;KTLNKSTLEILIKAGALNSLGGNQAQLMLTVERAVQSALNIHRDRARGQKSLFGDEPTDEESDSAEETSLPEAEDWPRAQKLGAEKEVFGFYLTSHPLAEMGTALSKYAQNQTNELAEMDDRVEVILAGMVSSIKMAATKKPSKNGNTRYVNFDLEDPHGLVRCIMWPEQFASMGEKVKLEAMVIIKGKIDKRGREPNVIVDQLLTLNDARKQFTDRLAINFKRGVHSRQDMVNVHDVLTQFPGQTEVILVVDSVDQEKPNTQLRYVLNPPGSLRVSCSNEFETQLTAVIGQSHIHFHTPVKKKSTNGSPVR
;
A
#
# COMPACT_ATOMS: atom_id res chain seq x y z
N LYS A 1 27.24 -2.52 30.49
CA LYS A 1 27.01 -1.82 29.20
C LYS A 1 26.20 -0.58 29.51
N THR A 2 26.65 0.60 29.06
CA THR A 2 25.97 1.87 29.34
C THR A 2 24.96 2.15 28.23
N LEU A 3 23.68 2.33 28.58
CA LEU A 3 22.65 2.76 27.63
C LEU A 3 22.77 4.27 27.46
N ASN A 4 22.95 4.73 26.22
CA ASN A 4 22.93 6.14 25.88
C ASN A 4 21.55 6.54 25.32
N LYS A 5 21.30 7.86 25.18
CA LYS A 5 20.04 8.39 24.62
C LYS A 5 19.69 7.72 23.28
N SER A 6 20.64 7.61 22.37
CA SER A 6 20.45 6.98 21.06
C SER A 6 19.99 5.52 21.15
N THR A 7 20.52 4.74 22.11
CA THR A 7 20.09 3.35 22.33
C THR A 7 18.64 3.30 22.83
N LEU A 8 18.27 4.20 23.75
CA LEU A 8 16.90 4.27 24.25
C LEU A 8 15.91 4.70 23.16
N GLU A 9 16.28 5.66 22.32
CA GLU A 9 15.47 6.07 21.16
C GLU A 9 15.23 4.90 20.19
N ILE A 10 16.26 4.10 19.90
CA ILE A 10 16.13 2.89 19.08
C ILE A 10 15.17 1.89 19.74
N LEU A 11 15.28 1.67 21.06
CA LEU A 11 14.38 0.76 21.79
C LEU A 11 12.93 1.25 21.82
N ILE A 12 12.70 2.57 21.89
CA ILE A 12 11.36 3.16 21.79
C ILE A 12 10.78 2.95 20.40
N LYS A 13 11.56 3.27 19.35
CA LYS A 13 11.19 3.05 17.95
C LYS A 13 10.91 1.57 17.64
N ALA A 14 11.69 0.66 18.23
CA ALA A 14 11.50 -0.79 18.15
C ALA A 14 10.24 -1.31 18.87
N GLY A 15 9.60 -0.49 19.70
CA GLY A 15 8.49 -0.90 20.58
C GLY A 15 8.93 -1.73 21.78
N ALA A 16 10.23 -1.87 22.04
CA ALA A 16 10.76 -2.67 23.14
C ALA A 16 10.42 -2.10 24.53
N LEU A 17 10.09 -0.80 24.60
CA LEU A 17 9.73 -0.10 25.83
C LEU A 17 8.22 0.09 26.02
N ASN A 18 7.38 -0.52 25.18
CA ASN A 18 5.92 -0.36 25.26
C ASN A 18 5.32 -0.86 26.59
N SER A 19 6.03 -1.73 27.31
CA SER A 19 5.61 -2.20 28.65
C SER A 19 5.82 -1.17 29.76
N LEU A 20 6.53 -0.06 29.52
CA LEU A 20 6.77 1.00 30.52
C LEU A 20 5.58 1.95 30.70
N GLY A 21 4.51 1.77 29.92
CA GLY A 21 3.36 2.67 29.92
C GLY A 21 3.52 3.88 29.00
N GLY A 22 2.39 4.51 28.70
CA GLY A 22 2.29 5.57 27.68
C GLY A 22 2.49 5.06 26.25
N ASN A 23 2.49 5.98 25.30
CA ASN A 23 2.66 5.68 23.89
C ASN A 23 4.07 6.05 23.37
N GLN A 24 4.41 5.63 22.15
CA GLN A 24 5.77 5.82 21.60
C GLN A 24 6.15 7.30 21.47
N ALA A 25 5.19 8.17 21.15
CA ALA A 25 5.43 9.61 21.07
C ALA A 25 5.80 10.18 22.46
N GLN A 26 5.05 9.79 23.48
CA GLN A 26 5.27 10.22 24.86
C GLN A 26 6.64 9.79 25.39
N LEU A 27 7.02 8.53 25.15
CA LEU A 27 8.32 8.00 25.53
C LEU A 27 9.46 8.72 24.80
N MET A 28 9.29 8.99 23.50
CA MET A 28 10.28 9.69 22.68
C MET A 28 10.49 11.14 23.14
N LEU A 29 9.42 11.84 23.54
CA LEU A 29 9.53 13.19 24.10
C LEU A 29 10.22 13.21 25.47
N THR A 30 10.11 12.12 26.23
CA THR A 30 10.59 12.05 27.62
C THR A 30 12.05 11.56 27.72
N VAL A 31 12.54 10.82 26.73
CA VAL A 31 13.83 10.10 26.78
C VAL A 31 15.01 11.00 27.17
N GLU A 32 15.05 12.24 26.66
CA GLU A 32 16.14 13.17 26.96
C GLU A 32 16.13 13.63 28.42
N ARG A 33 14.95 14.01 28.93
CA ARG A 33 14.77 14.40 30.33
C ARG A 33 15.11 13.24 31.27
N ALA A 34 14.67 12.03 30.93
CA ALA A 34 14.95 10.82 31.70
C ALA A 34 16.45 10.52 31.79
N VAL A 35 17.18 10.61 30.66
CA VAL A 35 18.63 10.41 30.64
C VAL A 35 19.37 11.47 31.47
N GLN A 36 18.97 12.74 31.37
CA GLN A 36 19.60 13.81 32.17
C GLN A 36 19.35 13.62 33.68
N SER A 37 18.11 13.27 34.07
CA SER A 37 17.77 12.97 35.46
C SER A 37 18.61 11.81 36.01
N ALA A 38 18.73 10.71 35.27
CA ALA A 38 19.55 9.57 35.65
C ALA A 38 21.04 9.93 35.81
N LEU A 39 21.58 10.78 34.93
CA LEU A 39 22.97 11.26 35.04
C LEU A 39 23.18 12.15 36.27
N ASN A 40 22.22 13.00 36.61
CA ASN A 40 22.28 13.83 37.82
C ASN A 40 22.24 12.95 39.07
N ILE A 41 21.30 12.01 39.17
CA ILE A 41 21.22 11.06 40.29
C ILE A 41 22.53 10.27 40.45
N HIS A 42 23.12 9.81 39.33
CA HIS A 42 24.39 9.10 39.37
C HIS A 42 25.55 9.99 39.83
N ARG A 43 25.59 11.26 39.38
CA ARG A 43 26.60 12.23 39.79
C ARG A 43 26.48 12.58 41.28
N ASP A 44 25.27 12.73 41.79
CA ASP A 44 25.01 13.06 43.19
C ASP A 44 25.42 11.89 44.12
N ARG A 45 25.07 10.66 43.72
CA ARG A 45 25.55 9.44 44.40
C ARG A 45 27.08 9.34 44.39
N ALA A 46 27.73 9.62 43.25
CA ALA A 46 29.18 9.57 43.14
C ALA A 46 29.89 10.64 43.98
N ARG A 47 29.24 11.78 44.22
CA ARG A 47 29.74 12.86 45.10
C ARG A 47 29.56 12.58 46.59
N GLY A 48 29.04 11.42 46.96
CA GLY A 48 28.81 11.04 48.36
C GLY A 48 27.64 11.78 49.01
N GLN A 49 26.82 12.48 48.22
CA GLN A 49 25.60 13.10 48.70
C GLN A 49 24.52 12.00 48.76
N LYS A 50 24.57 11.18 49.82
CA LYS A 50 23.36 10.46 50.24
C LYS A 50 22.30 11.53 50.50
N SER A 51 21.13 11.40 49.88
CA SER A 51 20.00 12.29 50.16
C SER A 51 19.82 12.38 51.68
N LEU A 52 19.90 13.60 52.24
CA LEU A 52 19.76 13.86 53.67
C LEU A 52 18.35 13.54 54.22
N PHE A 53 17.49 12.94 53.40
CA PHE A 53 16.10 12.60 53.67
C PHE A 53 15.70 11.16 53.27
N GLY A 54 16.64 10.24 53.04
CA GLY A 54 16.31 8.97 52.37
C GLY A 54 16.85 7.67 52.99
N ASP A 55 16.99 7.57 54.31
CA ASP A 55 17.42 6.32 54.95
C ASP A 55 16.71 6.06 56.31
N GLU A 56 15.43 6.42 56.43
CA GLU A 56 14.55 5.83 57.46
C GLU A 56 13.68 4.75 56.80
N PRO A 57 13.67 3.50 57.32
CA PRO A 57 12.75 2.48 56.88
C PRO A 57 11.41 2.75 57.59
N THR A 58 10.67 3.72 57.10
CA THR A 58 9.24 3.81 57.40
C THR A 58 8.50 3.00 56.34
N ASP A 59 7.71 2.03 56.79
CA ASP A 59 6.77 1.22 56.00
C ASP A 59 5.61 2.09 55.44
N GLU A 60 5.95 3.17 54.74
CA GLU A 60 5.03 3.96 53.94
C GLU A 60 5.74 4.28 52.63
N GLU A 61 5.14 3.84 51.53
CA GLU A 61 5.49 4.16 50.16
C GLU A 61 5.53 5.69 49.99
N SER A 62 6.68 6.31 50.28
CA SER A 62 6.89 7.73 50.07
C SER A 62 7.07 7.98 48.58
N ASP A 63 5.95 8.18 47.91
CA ASP A 63 5.77 8.82 46.61
C ASP A 63 6.46 10.19 46.58
N SER A 64 7.77 10.21 46.36
CA SER A 64 8.50 11.44 46.04
C SER A 64 9.61 11.24 45.01
N ALA A 65 9.52 10.18 44.19
CA ALA A 65 9.84 10.42 42.80
C ALA A 65 8.67 11.28 42.31
N GLU A 66 8.90 12.56 41.98
CA GLU A 66 7.93 13.28 41.16
C GLU A 66 7.59 12.33 40.01
N GLU A 67 6.39 11.71 40.04
CA GLU A 67 5.87 10.92 38.95
C GLU A 67 5.88 11.88 37.79
N THR A 68 6.94 11.80 37.00
CA THR A 68 7.18 12.78 35.97
C THR A 68 6.28 12.30 34.86
N SER A 69 5.02 12.70 34.99
CA SER A 69 3.94 12.24 34.14
C SER A 69 4.40 12.41 32.70
N LEU A 70 4.14 11.37 31.91
CA LEU A 70 4.43 11.42 30.50
C LEU A 70 3.66 12.62 29.91
N PRO A 71 4.30 13.42 29.04
CA PRO A 71 3.62 14.55 28.43
C PRO A 71 2.39 14.05 27.68
N GLU A 72 1.31 14.83 27.66
CA GLU A 72 0.19 14.50 26.79
C GLU A 72 0.63 14.63 25.32
N ALA A 73 0.56 13.53 24.60
CA ALA A 73 0.85 13.48 23.17
C ALA A 73 0.01 12.38 22.53
N GLU A 74 -0.56 12.67 21.38
CA GLU A 74 -1.19 11.65 20.55
C GLU A 74 -0.13 10.62 20.12
N ASP A 75 -0.55 9.36 20.05
CA ASP A 75 0.33 8.28 19.60
C ASP A 75 0.72 8.48 18.13
N TRP A 76 1.83 7.88 17.73
CA TRP A 76 2.28 7.96 16.34
C TRP A 76 1.24 7.36 15.40
N PRO A 77 0.90 8.03 14.28
CA PRO A 77 0.11 7.42 13.24
C PRO A 77 0.83 6.18 12.74
N ARG A 78 0.05 5.18 12.28
CA ARG A 78 0.59 3.88 11.87
C ARG A 78 1.76 3.99 10.88
N ALA A 79 1.66 4.90 9.90
CA ALA A 79 2.73 5.13 8.93
C ALA A 79 4.06 5.51 9.60
N GLN A 80 4.01 6.36 10.63
CA GLN A 80 5.20 6.76 11.40
C GLN A 80 5.75 5.58 12.22
N LYS A 81 4.89 4.75 12.81
CA LYS A 81 5.32 3.52 13.51
C LYS A 81 6.02 2.54 12.58
N LEU A 82 5.45 2.30 11.40
CA LEU A 82 6.05 1.43 10.38
C LEU A 82 7.36 2.01 9.86
N GLY A 83 7.45 3.33 9.68
CA GLY A 83 8.70 4.01 9.35
C GLY A 83 9.78 3.82 10.42
N ALA A 84 9.42 3.92 11.70
CA ALA A 84 10.33 3.66 12.82
C ALA A 84 10.78 2.19 12.89
N GLU A 85 9.89 1.23 12.64
CA GLU A 85 10.26 -0.19 12.51
C GLU A 85 11.26 -0.41 11.38
N LYS A 86 10.98 0.15 10.20
CA LYS A 86 11.87 0.04 9.03
C LYS A 86 13.24 0.66 9.29
N GLU A 87 13.30 1.79 9.99
CA GLU A 87 14.55 2.44 10.38
C GLU A 87 15.38 1.58 11.33
N VAL A 88 14.74 0.94 12.32
CA VAL A 88 15.44 0.17 13.36
C VAL A 88 15.81 -1.24 12.89
N PHE A 89 14.89 -1.94 12.24
CA PHE A 89 15.05 -3.34 11.87
C PHE A 89 15.51 -3.54 10.42
N GLY A 90 15.32 -2.54 9.54
CA GLY A 90 15.52 -2.67 8.10
C GLY A 90 14.36 -3.35 7.37
N PHE A 91 13.35 -3.83 8.09
CA PHE A 91 12.13 -4.46 7.58
C PHE A 91 10.92 -4.11 8.47
N TYR A 92 9.71 -4.33 7.95
CA TYR A 92 8.47 -4.15 8.72
C TYR A 92 8.18 -5.40 9.55
N LEU A 93 8.17 -5.28 10.87
CA LEU A 93 7.96 -6.42 11.78
C LEU A 93 6.47 -6.66 12.03
N THR A 94 5.70 -5.59 12.26
CA THR A 94 4.28 -5.69 12.63
C THR A 94 3.40 -5.92 11.41
N SER A 95 3.57 -5.10 10.37
CA SER A 95 2.79 -5.21 9.12
C SER A 95 3.44 -4.44 7.98
N HIS A 96 3.49 -5.01 6.79
CA HIS A 96 3.92 -4.28 5.60
C HIS A 96 2.91 -3.16 5.25
N PRO A 97 3.32 -1.95 4.81
CA PRO A 97 2.40 -0.89 4.36
C PRO A 97 1.46 -1.36 3.24
N LEU A 98 1.90 -2.31 2.42
CA LEU A 98 1.03 -2.97 1.44
C LEU A 98 -0.18 -3.67 2.07
N ALA A 99 -0.20 -4.06 3.34
CA ALA A 99 -1.31 -4.82 3.91
C ALA A 99 -2.65 -4.07 3.83
N GLU A 100 -2.65 -2.74 3.97
CA GLU A 100 -3.87 -1.93 3.95
C GLU A 100 -4.49 -1.82 2.54
N MET A 101 -3.65 -1.73 1.51
CA MET A 101 -4.08 -1.70 0.11
C MET A 101 -3.91 -3.05 -0.61
N GLY A 102 -3.43 -4.05 0.12
CA GLY A 102 -2.89 -5.29 -0.42
C GLY A 102 -3.97 -6.16 -0.99
N THR A 103 -5.19 -6.13 -0.44
CA THR A 103 -6.34 -6.83 -1.01
C THR A 103 -6.77 -6.24 -2.36
N ALA A 104 -6.53 -4.97 -2.62
CA ALA A 104 -6.83 -4.34 -3.91
C ALA A 104 -5.70 -4.55 -4.92
N LEU A 105 -4.44 -4.42 -4.50
CA LEU A 105 -3.27 -4.57 -5.36
C LEU A 105 -2.97 -6.05 -5.70
N SER A 106 -3.13 -6.96 -4.73
CA SER A 106 -2.92 -8.41 -4.94
C SER A 106 -3.87 -9.03 -5.95
N LYS A 107 -5.06 -8.42 -6.17
CA LYS A 107 -5.98 -8.84 -7.25
C LYS A 107 -5.36 -8.69 -8.63
N TYR A 108 -4.41 -7.79 -8.80
CA TYR A 108 -3.73 -7.51 -10.07
C TYR A 108 -2.35 -8.15 -10.16
N ALA A 109 -1.72 -8.46 -9.02
CA ALA A 109 -0.45 -9.18 -8.99
C ALA A 109 -0.64 -10.64 -9.44
N GLN A 110 0.22 -11.12 -10.32
CA GLN A 110 0.23 -12.52 -10.77
C GLN A 110 1.37 -13.33 -10.15
N ASN A 111 2.40 -12.62 -9.69
CA ASN A 111 3.64 -13.18 -9.15
C ASN A 111 4.00 -12.49 -7.84
N GLN A 112 4.85 -13.15 -7.06
CA GLN A 112 5.47 -12.61 -5.84
C GLN A 112 6.98 -12.47 -6.03
N THR A 113 7.62 -11.59 -5.27
CA THR A 113 9.08 -11.37 -5.41
C THR A 113 9.92 -12.62 -5.14
N ASN A 114 9.50 -13.47 -4.21
CA ASN A 114 10.18 -14.72 -3.85
C ASN A 114 10.11 -15.81 -4.94
N GLU A 115 9.15 -15.75 -5.87
CA GLU A 115 9.01 -16.71 -6.98
C GLU A 115 10.03 -16.44 -8.10
N LEU A 116 10.53 -15.20 -8.22
CA LEU A 116 11.32 -14.74 -9.37
C LEU A 116 12.64 -15.48 -9.55
N ALA A 117 13.22 -15.97 -8.45
CA ALA A 117 14.47 -16.72 -8.49
C ALA A 117 14.34 -18.05 -9.25
N GLU A 118 13.17 -18.68 -9.20
CA GLU A 118 12.90 -19.98 -9.81
C GLU A 118 12.38 -19.88 -11.25
N MET A 119 11.93 -18.70 -11.68
CA MET A 119 11.37 -18.48 -13.02
C MET A 119 12.46 -18.33 -14.10
N ASP A 120 12.16 -18.67 -15.36
CA ASP A 120 13.11 -18.53 -16.46
C ASP A 120 13.46 -17.07 -16.81
N ASP A 121 14.62 -16.86 -17.43
CA ASP A 121 15.04 -15.54 -17.93
C ASP A 121 14.04 -15.02 -18.99
N ARG A 122 13.80 -13.71 -18.98
CA ARG A 122 12.87 -12.99 -19.87
C ARG A 122 11.40 -13.36 -19.79
N VAL A 123 10.99 -14.16 -18.82
CA VAL A 123 9.56 -14.41 -18.55
C VAL A 123 8.89 -13.10 -18.12
N GLU A 124 7.68 -12.89 -18.63
CA GLU A 124 6.84 -11.75 -18.26
C GLU A 124 6.25 -11.97 -16.87
N VAL A 125 6.35 -10.95 -16.01
CA VAL A 125 5.87 -10.97 -14.63
C VAL A 125 5.02 -9.74 -14.33
N ILE A 126 4.01 -9.91 -13.47
CA ILE A 126 3.22 -8.82 -12.92
C ILE A 126 3.33 -8.84 -11.40
N LEU A 127 3.95 -7.81 -10.85
CA LEU A 127 4.23 -7.67 -9.42
C LEU A 127 3.51 -6.44 -8.88
N ALA A 128 3.07 -6.50 -7.63
CA ALA A 128 2.57 -5.35 -6.91
C ALA A 128 3.40 -5.14 -5.64
N GLY A 129 3.80 -3.90 -5.40
CA GLY A 129 4.72 -3.59 -4.31
C GLY A 129 4.81 -2.09 -4.05
N MET A 130 5.66 -1.74 -3.11
CA MET A 130 5.98 -0.36 -2.73
C MET A 130 7.40 -0.03 -3.18
N VAL A 131 7.57 1.14 -3.77
CA VAL A 131 8.90 1.61 -4.17
C VAL A 131 9.70 2.02 -2.94
N SER A 132 10.77 1.28 -2.62
CA SER A 132 11.58 1.48 -1.40
C SER A 132 12.89 2.23 -1.64
N SER A 133 13.39 2.26 -2.88
CA SER A 133 14.60 3.02 -3.25
C SER A 133 14.49 3.56 -4.67
N ILE A 134 15.14 4.69 -4.97
CA ILE A 134 15.18 5.27 -6.33
C ILE A 134 16.59 5.77 -6.62
N LYS A 135 17.17 5.32 -7.73
CA LYS A 135 18.46 5.76 -8.26
C LYS A 135 18.36 6.07 -9.74
N MET A 136 18.39 7.35 -10.06
CA MET A 136 18.43 7.83 -11.44
C MET A 136 19.85 7.74 -12.03
N ALA A 137 19.93 7.47 -13.32
CA ALA A 137 21.18 7.46 -14.07
C ALA A 137 20.92 7.81 -15.55
N ALA A 138 21.99 7.93 -16.33
CA ALA A 138 21.93 8.18 -17.77
C ALA A 138 22.71 7.12 -18.55
N THR A 139 22.18 6.71 -19.69
CA THR A 139 22.85 5.80 -20.62
C THR A 139 23.86 6.57 -21.47
N LYS A 140 24.97 5.90 -21.86
CA LYS A 140 25.95 6.48 -22.78
C LYS A 140 25.42 6.64 -24.20
N LYS A 141 24.53 5.73 -24.62
CA LYS A 141 23.86 5.77 -25.91
C LYS A 141 22.40 6.18 -25.70
N PRO A 142 21.88 7.16 -26.45
CA PRO A 142 20.47 7.51 -26.37
C PRO A 142 19.59 6.37 -26.90
N SER A 143 18.37 6.33 -26.42
CA SER A 143 17.30 5.49 -26.96
C SER A 143 16.86 5.97 -28.36
N LYS A 144 15.91 5.26 -28.98
CA LYS A 144 15.45 5.56 -30.34
C LYS A 144 14.89 6.98 -30.44
N ASN A 145 14.26 7.47 -29.38
CA ASN A 145 13.67 8.80 -29.32
C ASN A 145 14.59 9.85 -28.66
N GLY A 146 15.89 9.56 -28.49
CA GLY A 146 16.85 10.51 -27.91
C GLY A 146 16.89 10.53 -26.38
N ASN A 147 16.02 9.78 -25.68
CA ASN A 147 16.00 9.73 -24.22
C ASN A 147 17.24 8.98 -23.69
N THR A 148 17.92 9.54 -22.69
CA THR A 148 19.12 8.94 -22.06
C THR A 148 18.91 8.59 -20.59
N ARG A 149 17.98 9.26 -19.90
CA ARG A 149 17.74 9.07 -18.47
C ARG A 149 17.00 7.77 -18.22
N TYR A 150 17.41 7.00 -17.23
CA TYR A 150 16.75 5.78 -16.77
C TYR A 150 16.75 5.74 -15.24
N VAL A 151 15.94 4.86 -14.67
CA VAL A 151 15.85 4.71 -13.21
C VAL A 151 15.99 3.26 -12.81
N ASN A 152 16.78 3.03 -11.76
CA ASN A 152 16.73 1.81 -10.98
C ASN A 152 15.91 2.11 -9.72
N PHE A 153 15.00 1.25 -9.35
CA PHE A 153 14.27 1.36 -8.10
C PHE A 153 14.05 -0.01 -7.52
N ASP A 154 13.92 -0.10 -6.20
CA ASP A 154 13.61 -1.36 -5.54
C ASP A 154 12.10 -1.41 -5.27
N LEU A 155 11.49 -2.55 -5.59
CA LEU A 155 10.10 -2.83 -5.30
C LEU A 155 10.03 -3.84 -4.15
N GLU A 156 9.37 -3.45 -3.07
CA GLU A 156 9.18 -4.25 -1.86
C GLU A 156 7.74 -4.77 -1.77
N ASP A 157 7.59 -6.07 -1.62
CA ASP A 157 6.33 -6.73 -1.24
C ASP A 157 6.53 -7.48 0.10
N PRO A 158 5.48 -8.06 0.70
CA PRO A 158 5.63 -8.82 1.95
C PRO A 158 6.59 -10.02 1.88
N HIS A 159 6.98 -10.46 0.69
CA HIS A 159 7.81 -11.63 0.46
C HIS A 159 9.28 -11.30 0.20
N GLY A 160 9.59 -10.04 -0.11
CA GLY A 160 10.95 -9.62 -0.37
C GLY A 160 11.05 -8.33 -1.18
N LEU A 161 12.28 -8.10 -1.65
CA LEU A 161 12.66 -6.93 -2.42
C LEU A 161 13.23 -7.39 -3.76
N VAL A 162 12.79 -6.76 -4.84
CA VAL A 162 13.35 -6.97 -6.18
C VAL A 162 13.80 -5.66 -6.78
N ARG A 163 14.96 -5.70 -7.43
CA ARG A 163 15.48 -4.55 -8.16
C ARG A 163 14.82 -4.43 -9.52
N CYS A 164 14.27 -3.26 -9.79
CA CYS A 164 13.59 -2.91 -11.01
C CYS A 164 14.40 -1.90 -11.83
N ILE A 165 14.37 -2.07 -13.15
CA ILE A 165 15.07 -1.19 -14.10
C ILE A 165 14.06 -0.69 -15.11
N MET A 166 13.90 0.63 -15.20
CA MET A 166 13.06 1.27 -16.20
C MET A 166 13.94 2.06 -17.16
N TRP A 167 14.07 1.56 -18.38
CA TRP A 167 14.90 2.13 -19.44
C TRP A 167 14.35 3.46 -19.98
N PRO A 168 15.14 4.24 -20.74
CA PRO A 168 14.79 5.62 -21.04
C PRO A 168 13.45 5.87 -21.73
N GLU A 169 12.98 4.96 -22.58
CA GLU A 169 11.68 5.13 -23.26
C GLU A 169 10.52 4.99 -22.28
N GLN A 170 10.58 3.98 -21.40
CA GLN A 170 9.61 3.81 -20.33
C GLN A 170 9.75 4.96 -19.33
N PHE A 171 10.96 5.30 -18.91
CA PHE A 171 11.16 6.37 -17.94
C PHE A 171 10.65 7.73 -18.44
N ALA A 172 10.81 8.04 -19.72
CA ALA A 172 10.28 9.28 -20.30
C ALA A 172 8.75 9.34 -20.29
N SER A 173 8.05 8.21 -20.44
CA SER A 173 6.58 8.18 -20.50
C SER A 173 5.89 8.03 -19.15
N MET A 174 6.54 7.40 -18.17
CA MET A 174 5.90 6.97 -16.92
C MET A 174 6.79 7.14 -15.68
N GLY A 175 7.96 7.76 -15.82
CA GLY A 175 8.89 8.01 -14.73
C GLY A 175 8.34 8.88 -13.60
N GLU A 176 7.36 9.74 -13.87
CA GLU A 176 6.69 10.57 -12.85
C GLU A 176 5.95 9.73 -11.79
N LYS A 177 5.58 8.49 -12.13
CA LYS A 177 4.91 7.56 -11.22
C LYS A 177 5.88 6.87 -10.25
N VAL A 178 7.18 6.91 -10.53
CA VAL A 178 8.22 6.31 -9.68
C VAL A 178 8.54 7.29 -8.55
N LYS A 179 7.84 7.16 -7.43
CA LYS A 179 8.03 7.97 -6.22
C LYS A 179 8.33 7.05 -5.04
N LEU A 180 9.12 7.52 -4.08
CA LEU A 180 9.40 6.77 -2.86
C LEU A 180 8.08 6.50 -2.12
N GLU A 181 7.94 5.31 -1.56
CA GLU A 181 6.75 4.82 -0.85
C GLU A 181 5.48 4.71 -1.74
N ALA A 182 5.59 4.94 -3.05
CA ALA A 182 4.47 4.75 -3.95
C ALA A 182 4.14 3.26 -4.10
N MET A 183 2.87 2.92 -3.88
CA MET A 183 2.33 1.60 -4.16
C MET A 183 1.94 1.48 -5.63
N VAL A 184 2.54 0.52 -6.31
CA VAL A 184 2.46 0.39 -7.77
C VAL A 184 2.32 -1.07 -8.18
N ILE A 185 1.73 -1.28 -9.35
CA ILE A 185 1.77 -2.56 -10.06
C ILE A 185 2.72 -2.39 -11.24
N ILE A 186 3.72 -3.26 -11.32
CA ILE A 186 4.66 -3.29 -12.44
C ILE A 186 4.39 -4.51 -13.31
N LYS A 187 4.52 -4.30 -14.61
CA LYS A 187 4.59 -5.36 -15.61
C LYS A 187 5.97 -5.27 -16.27
N GLY A 188 6.67 -6.39 -16.33
CA GLY A 188 8.01 -6.40 -16.87
C GLY A 188 8.52 -7.80 -17.16
N LYS A 189 9.80 -7.90 -17.46
CA LYS A 189 10.49 -9.16 -17.75
C LYS A 189 11.62 -9.40 -16.79
N ILE A 190 11.78 -10.65 -16.38
CA ILE A 190 12.91 -11.07 -15.57
C ILE A 190 14.21 -10.90 -16.37
N ASP A 191 15.24 -10.36 -15.73
CA ASP A 191 16.60 -10.23 -16.24
C ASP A 191 17.58 -10.92 -15.27
N LYS A 192 18.03 -12.13 -15.62
CA LYS A 192 18.94 -12.96 -14.81
C LYS A 192 20.43 -12.75 -15.13
N ARG A 193 20.81 -11.59 -15.67
CA ARG A 193 22.22 -11.26 -15.92
C ARG A 193 23.04 -11.07 -14.64
N GLY A 194 22.39 -10.75 -13.54
CA GLY A 194 23.01 -10.54 -12.22
C GLY A 194 23.02 -11.81 -11.36
N ARG A 195 23.58 -11.69 -10.15
CA ARG A 195 23.51 -12.74 -9.13
C ARG A 195 22.08 -12.95 -8.62
N GLU A 196 21.33 -11.86 -8.52
CA GLU A 196 19.92 -11.85 -8.17
C GLU A 196 19.09 -11.43 -9.39
N PRO A 197 17.87 -11.96 -9.56
CA PRO A 197 17.00 -11.59 -10.68
C PRO A 197 16.60 -10.12 -10.56
N ASN A 198 16.76 -9.36 -11.65
CA ASN A 198 16.17 -8.03 -11.78
C ASN A 198 14.88 -8.11 -12.60
N VAL A 199 14.07 -7.04 -12.56
CA VAL A 199 12.92 -6.89 -13.44
C VAL A 199 13.11 -5.67 -14.32
N ILE A 200 13.13 -5.88 -15.64
CA ILE A 200 13.06 -4.79 -16.62
C ILE A 200 11.58 -4.40 -16.76
N VAL A 201 11.26 -3.17 -16.36
CA VAL A 201 9.88 -2.68 -16.27
C VAL A 201 9.44 -2.16 -17.63
N ASP A 202 8.40 -2.79 -18.18
CA ASP A 202 7.74 -2.38 -19.43
C ASP A 202 6.56 -1.44 -19.13
N GLN A 203 5.88 -1.62 -18.00
CA GLN A 203 4.72 -0.83 -17.59
C GLN A 203 4.67 -0.67 -16.05
N LEU A 204 4.22 0.48 -15.58
CA LEU A 204 3.99 0.81 -14.16
C LEU A 204 2.64 1.50 -14.08
N LEU A 205 1.78 0.91 -13.26
CA LEU A 205 0.40 1.28 -13.06
C LEU A 205 0.22 1.68 -11.61
N THR A 206 -0.44 2.81 -11.41
CA THR A 206 -1.06 3.08 -10.11
C THR A 206 -2.25 2.16 -9.92
N LEU A 207 -2.78 2.06 -8.70
CA LEU A 207 -4.02 1.32 -8.47
C LEU A 207 -5.17 1.83 -9.37
N ASN A 208 -5.27 3.16 -9.57
CA ASN A 208 -6.28 3.76 -10.45
C ASN A 208 -6.08 3.35 -11.92
N ASP A 209 -4.83 3.31 -12.39
CA ASP A 209 -4.53 2.87 -13.76
C ASP A 209 -4.84 1.39 -13.94
N ALA A 210 -4.48 0.55 -12.96
CA ALA A 210 -4.78 -0.87 -12.98
C ALA A 210 -6.30 -1.11 -13.00
N ARG A 211 -7.08 -0.36 -12.23
CA ARG A 211 -8.54 -0.41 -12.29
C ARG A 211 -9.08 -0.06 -13.68
N LYS A 212 -8.58 1.01 -14.30
CA LYS A 212 -8.99 1.39 -15.67
C LYS A 212 -8.59 0.36 -16.72
N GLN A 213 -7.41 -0.24 -16.60
CA GLN A 213 -6.85 -1.12 -17.63
C GLN A 213 -7.32 -2.57 -17.50
N PHE A 214 -7.58 -3.06 -16.29
CA PHE A 214 -7.97 -4.44 -16.04
C PHE A 214 -9.48 -4.60 -15.76
N THR A 215 -10.27 -3.54 -15.77
CA THR A 215 -11.73 -3.67 -15.79
C THR A 215 -12.18 -3.81 -17.23
N ASP A 216 -12.65 -5.00 -17.60
CA ASP A 216 -13.19 -5.22 -18.95
C ASP A 216 -14.67 -4.83 -19.01
N ARG A 217 -15.41 -5.13 -17.93
CA ARG A 217 -16.87 -4.96 -17.89
C ARG A 217 -17.31 -4.31 -16.60
N LEU A 218 -18.22 -3.35 -16.72
CA LEU A 218 -18.94 -2.73 -15.63
C LEU A 218 -20.40 -3.20 -15.69
N ALA A 219 -20.82 -3.99 -14.71
CA ALA A 219 -22.23 -4.35 -14.57
C ALA A 219 -22.92 -3.41 -13.57
N ILE A 220 -24.02 -2.81 -14.01
CA ILE A 220 -24.88 -1.91 -13.22
C ILE A 220 -26.22 -2.60 -13.03
N ASN A 221 -26.63 -2.86 -11.78
CA ASN A 221 -27.88 -3.54 -11.49
C ASN A 221 -28.97 -2.57 -11.03
N PHE A 222 -30.00 -2.40 -11.85
CA PHE A 222 -31.22 -1.71 -11.50
C PHE A 222 -32.26 -2.64 -10.90
N LYS A 223 -32.74 -2.31 -9.70
CA LYS A 223 -33.82 -3.06 -9.06
C LYS A 223 -35.13 -2.29 -9.08
N ARG A 224 -36.19 -2.92 -9.60
CA ARG A 224 -37.53 -2.33 -9.61
C ARG A 224 -38.00 -2.07 -8.17
N GLY A 225 -38.49 -0.85 -7.92
CA GLY A 225 -38.91 -0.40 -6.59
C GLY A 225 -37.79 0.20 -5.73
N VAL A 226 -36.52 0.04 -6.13
CA VAL A 226 -35.38 0.72 -5.49
C VAL A 226 -34.87 1.87 -6.35
N HIS A 227 -34.84 1.69 -7.68
CA HIS A 227 -34.35 2.71 -8.60
C HIS A 227 -35.47 3.21 -9.50
N SER A 228 -35.53 4.54 -9.66
CA SER A 228 -36.49 5.26 -10.47
C SER A 228 -35.97 5.46 -11.89
N ARG A 229 -36.87 5.91 -12.80
CA ARG A 229 -36.46 6.32 -14.15
C ARG A 229 -35.47 7.49 -14.13
N GLN A 230 -35.57 8.39 -13.15
CA GLN A 230 -34.64 9.52 -13.02
C GLN A 230 -33.24 9.02 -12.66
N ASP A 231 -33.13 8.00 -11.80
CA ASP A 231 -31.82 7.41 -11.45
C ASP A 231 -31.16 6.77 -12.66
N MET A 232 -31.94 6.13 -13.54
CA MET A 232 -31.42 5.59 -14.81
C MET A 232 -30.89 6.68 -15.74
N VAL A 233 -31.56 7.84 -15.81
CA VAL A 233 -31.10 9.01 -16.58
C VAL A 233 -29.82 9.57 -15.96
N ASN A 234 -29.79 9.76 -14.64
CA ASN A 234 -28.62 10.25 -13.92
C ASN A 234 -27.40 9.32 -14.12
N VAL A 235 -27.61 7.99 -14.06
CA VAL A 235 -26.55 7.02 -14.38
C VAL A 235 -26.08 7.19 -15.82
N HIS A 236 -26.99 7.29 -16.79
CA HIS A 236 -26.61 7.52 -18.19
C HIS A 236 -25.76 8.79 -18.35
N ASP A 237 -26.13 9.88 -17.68
CA ASP A 237 -25.37 11.13 -17.73
C ASP A 237 -23.98 10.97 -17.13
N VAL A 238 -23.83 10.24 -16.01
CA VAL A 238 -22.51 9.89 -15.46
C VAL A 238 -21.72 9.02 -16.45
N LEU A 239 -22.32 8.01 -17.07
CA LEU A 239 -21.62 7.13 -18.04
C LEU A 239 -21.09 7.94 -19.24
N THR A 240 -21.85 8.91 -19.73
CA THR A 240 -21.44 9.74 -20.88
C THR A 240 -20.36 10.77 -20.55
N GLN A 241 -20.23 11.18 -19.29
CA GLN A 241 -19.18 12.10 -18.84
C GLN A 241 -17.79 11.45 -18.77
N PHE A 242 -17.72 10.12 -18.62
CA PHE A 242 -16.46 9.39 -18.44
C PHE A 242 -16.20 8.36 -19.55
N PRO A 243 -16.00 8.78 -20.82
CA PRO A 243 -15.73 7.85 -21.91
C PRO A 243 -14.42 7.06 -21.69
N GLY A 244 -14.42 5.78 -22.05
CA GLY A 244 -13.24 4.91 -21.88
C GLY A 244 -13.30 3.59 -22.65
N GLN A 245 -12.64 2.54 -22.12
CA GLN A 245 -12.49 1.25 -22.80
C GLN A 245 -13.36 0.13 -22.20
N THR A 246 -13.94 0.35 -21.02
CA THR A 246 -14.72 -0.66 -20.29
C THR A 246 -16.11 -0.78 -20.88
N GLU A 247 -16.56 -2.01 -21.16
CA GLU A 247 -17.92 -2.26 -21.64
C GLU A 247 -18.92 -2.19 -20.48
N VAL A 248 -20.05 -1.50 -20.68
CA VAL A 248 -21.10 -1.42 -19.68
C VAL A 248 -22.14 -2.52 -19.94
N ILE A 249 -22.62 -3.18 -18.90
CA ILE A 249 -23.74 -4.12 -18.93
C ILE A 249 -24.78 -3.61 -17.95
N LEU A 250 -26.03 -3.46 -18.40
CA LEU A 250 -27.13 -3.09 -17.51
C LEU A 250 -27.92 -4.35 -17.16
N VAL A 251 -28.07 -4.61 -15.88
CA VAL A 251 -28.91 -5.68 -15.34
C VAL A 251 -30.14 -5.03 -14.74
N VAL A 252 -31.34 -5.54 -15.04
CA VAL A 252 -32.57 -5.05 -14.44
C VAL A 252 -33.29 -6.21 -13.76
N ASP A 253 -33.33 -6.19 -12.44
CA ASP A 253 -34.07 -7.12 -11.61
C ASP A 253 -35.50 -6.60 -11.40
N SER A 254 -36.48 -7.34 -11.95
CA SER A 254 -37.92 -7.09 -11.80
C SER A 254 -38.62 -8.33 -11.24
N VAL A 255 -39.87 -8.16 -10.81
CA VAL A 255 -40.79 -9.28 -10.57
C VAL A 255 -41.73 -9.43 -11.76
N ASP A 256 -42.14 -10.66 -12.02
CA ASP A 256 -43.20 -10.98 -12.98
C ASP A 256 -44.54 -10.38 -12.50
N GLN A 257 -45.27 -9.73 -13.41
CA GLN A 257 -46.55 -9.09 -13.10
C GLN A 257 -47.66 -10.11 -12.85
N GLU A 258 -47.58 -11.30 -13.47
CA GLU A 258 -48.58 -12.36 -13.31
C GLU A 258 -48.21 -13.31 -12.16
N LYS A 259 -46.92 -13.43 -11.83
CA LYS A 259 -46.40 -14.31 -10.77
C LYS A 259 -45.43 -13.56 -9.85
N PRO A 260 -45.92 -12.86 -8.81
CA PRO A 260 -45.07 -12.00 -7.97
C PRO A 260 -43.94 -12.72 -7.22
N ASN A 261 -43.99 -14.05 -7.07
CA ASN A 261 -42.88 -14.86 -6.54
C ASN A 261 -41.78 -15.18 -7.57
N THR A 262 -41.94 -14.82 -8.83
CA THR A 262 -40.96 -15.08 -9.90
C THR A 262 -40.13 -13.82 -10.13
N GLN A 263 -38.83 -13.92 -9.84
CA GLN A 263 -37.86 -12.87 -10.17
C GLN A 263 -37.45 -12.99 -11.64
N LEU A 264 -37.50 -11.88 -12.35
CA LEU A 264 -37.06 -11.73 -13.73
C LEU A 264 -35.80 -10.86 -13.76
N ARG A 265 -34.74 -11.38 -14.37
CA ARG A 265 -33.50 -10.65 -14.60
C ARG A 265 -33.34 -10.38 -16.09
N TYR A 266 -33.34 -9.10 -16.47
CA TYR A 266 -33.05 -8.66 -17.82
C TYR A 266 -31.59 -8.22 -17.90
N VAL A 267 -30.85 -8.72 -18.88
CA VAL A 267 -29.48 -8.29 -19.16
C VAL A 267 -29.49 -7.54 -20.48
N LEU A 268 -29.19 -6.25 -20.41
CA LEU A 268 -29.16 -5.33 -21.53
C LEU A 268 -27.69 -4.99 -21.80
N ASN A 269 -27.28 -5.21 -23.04
CA ASN A 269 -26.01 -4.70 -23.54
C ASN A 269 -26.30 -3.36 -24.22
N PRO A 270 -25.86 -2.23 -23.66
CA PRO A 270 -25.93 -0.94 -24.34
C PRO A 270 -25.22 -1.00 -25.70
N PRO A 271 -25.51 -0.04 -26.60
CA PRO A 271 -24.79 0.07 -27.87
C PRO A 271 -23.28 0.05 -27.64
N GLY A 272 -22.52 -0.59 -28.54
CA GLY A 272 -21.06 -0.75 -28.38
C GLY A 272 -20.27 0.56 -28.27
N SER A 273 -20.90 1.70 -28.53
CA SER A 273 -20.37 3.04 -28.31
C SER A 273 -20.35 3.48 -26.84
N LEU A 274 -21.15 2.88 -25.96
CA LEU A 274 -21.20 3.23 -24.54
C LEU A 274 -20.11 2.47 -23.77
N ARG A 275 -18.91 3.05 -23.74
CA ARG A 275 -17.76 2.54 -23.00
C ARG A 275 -17.25 3.58 -22.02
N VAL A 276 -16.82 3.13 -20.84
CA VAL A 276 -16.47 4.04 -19.74
C VAL A 276 -15.07 3.83 -19.19
N SER A 277 -14.51 4.89 -18.59
CA SER A 277 -13.25 4.87 -17.87
C SER A 277 -13.52 4.72 -16.38
N CYS A 278 -13.16 3.57 -15.79
CA CYS A 278 -13.41 3.27 -14.38
C CYS A 278 -12.40 3.98 -13.46
N SER A 279 -12.49 5.31 -13.38
CA SER A 279 -11.73 6.13 -12.43
C SER A 279 -12.38 6.12 -11.04
N ASN A 280 -11.64 6.55 -10.01
CA ASN A 280 -12.19 6.72 -8.66
C ASN A 280 -13.33 7.76 -8.61
N GLU A 281 -13.19 8.85 -9.36
CA GLU A 281 -14.22 9.89 -9.47
C GLU A 281 -15.50 9.34 -10.12
N PHE A 282 -15.36 8.55 -11.19
CA PHE A 282 -16.47 7.89 -11.85
C PHE A 282 -17.22 6.96 -10.89
N GLU A 283 -16.51 6.10 -10.15
CA GLU A 283 -17.14 5.20 -9.18
C GLU A 283 -17.84 5.96 -8.06
N THR A 284 -17.25 7.06 -7.58
CA THR A 284 -17.82 7.89 -6.52
C THR A 284 -19.14 8.52 -6.98
N GLN A 285 -19.16 9.10 -8.18
CA GLN A 285 -20.38 9.69 -8.76
C GLN A 285 -21.44 8.61 -9.05
N LEU A 286 -21.05 7.48 -9.62
CA LEU A 286 -21.98 6.38 -9.90
C LEU A 286 -22.58 5.80 -8.60
N THR A 287 -21.74 5.61 -7.58
CA THR A 287 -22.15 5.13 -6.25
C THR A 287 -23.11 6.10 -5.57
N ALA A 288 -22.93 7.42 -5.76
CA ALA A 288 -23.84 8.41 -5.21
C ALA A 288 -25.26 8.33 -5.81
N VAL A 289 -25.41 7.83 -7.04
CA VAL A 289 -26.71 7.71 -7.71
C VAL A 289 -27.43 6.40 -7.37
N ILE A 290 -26.73 5.26 -7.45
CA ILE A 290 -27.38 3.93 -7.33
C ILE A 290 -26.90 3.09 -6.15
N GLY A 291 -25.88 3.53 -5.42
CA GLY A 291 -25.29 2.80 -4.31
C GLY A 291 -24.30 1.71 -4.73
N GLN A 292 -23.32 1.44 -3.86
CA GLN A 292 -22.17 0.58 -4.15
C GLN A 292 -22.57 -0.89 -4.42
N SER A 293 -23.62 -1.37 -3.74
CA SER A 293 -24.10 -2.76 -3.89
C SER A 293 -24.66 -3.09 -5.27
N HIS A 294 -24.94 -2.07 -6.09
CA HIS A 294 -25.51 -2.18 -7.42
C HIS A 294 -24.47 -2.02 -8.53
N ILE A 295 -23.18 -1.92 -8.18
CA ILE A 295 -22.07 -1.69 -9.10
C ILE A 295 -21.09 -2.86 -8.99
N HIS A 296 -20.81 -3.51 -10.12
CA HIS A 296 -19.88 -4.63 -10.17
C HIS A 296 -18.86 -4.44 -11.29
N PHE A 297 -17.60 -4.25 -10.89
CA PHE A 297 -16.46 -4.23 -11.80
C PHE A 297 -15.98 -5.66 -12.04
N HIS A 298 -15.96 -6.09 -13.28
CA HIS A 298 -15.49 -7.39 -13.68
C HIS A 298 -14.12 -7.28 -14.34
N THR A 299 -13.13 -7.89 -13.71
CA THR A 299 -11.80 -8.11 -14.26
C THR A 299 -11.72 -9.54 -14.78
N PRO A 300 -11.32 -9.77 -16.04
CA PRO A 300 -11.08 -11.12 -16.53
C PRO A 300 -9.96 -11.74 -15.69
N VAL A 301 -10.25 -12.83 -15.01
CA VAL A 301 -9.17 -13.62 -14.40
C VAL A 301 -8.41 -14.26 -15.55
N LYS A 302 -7.26 -13.68 -15.94
CA LYS A 302 -6.32 -14.38 -16.82
C LYS A 302 -5.87 -15.63 -16.09
N LYS A 303 -6.40 -16.79 -16.51
CA LYS A 303 -5.95 -18.11 -16.05
C LYS A 303 -4.43 -18.15 -16.11
N LYS A 304 -3.77 -18.52 -14.99
CA LYS A 304 -2.35 -18.89 -14.98
C LYS A 304 -2.13 -19.83 -16.16
N SER A 305 -1.30 -19.42 -17.12
CA SER A 305 -0.83 -20.30 -18.18
C SER A 305 0.01 -21.36 -17.50
N THR A 306 -0.61 -22.48 -17.11
CA THR A 306 0.09 -23.69 -16.74
C THR A 306 0.75 -24.21 -18.02
N ASN A 307 1.94 -23.68 -18.34
CA ASN A 307 2.87 -24.39 -19.20
C ASN A 307 3.40 -25.58 -18.40
N GLY A 308 2.56 -26.61 -18.27
CA GLY A 308 3.01 -27.94 -17.92
C GLY A 308 3.82 -28.45 -19.10
N SER A 309 5.15 -28.43 -18.97
CA SER A 309 6.01 -29.24 -19.81
C SER A 309 5.61 -30.70 -19.63
N PRO A 310 5.38 -31.48 -20.71
CA PRO A 310 5.18 -32.91 -20.58
C PRO A 310 6.53 -33.50 -20.19
N VAL A 311 6.60 -34.06 -18.99
CA VAL A 311 7.69 -34.95 -18.59
C VAL A 311 7.75 -36.07 -19.63
N ARG A 312 8.88 -36.18 -20.31
CA ARG A 312 9.35 -37.40 -20.96
C ARG A 312 10.58 -37.88 -20.25
#